data_AF-A0A8T7JRC6-F1
#
_entry.id   AF-A0A8T7JRC6-F1
#
_cell.length_a   1.000
_cell.length_b   1.000
_cell.length_c   1.000
_cell.angle_alpha   90.00
_cell.angle_beta   90.00
_cell.angle_gamma   90.00
#
_symmetry.space_group_name_H-M   'P 1'
#
loop_
_entity.id
_entity.type
_entity.pdbx_description
1 polymer ?
#
loop_
_entity_poly.entity_id
_entity_poly.type
_entity_poly.pdbx_seq_one_letter_code
_entity_poly.pdbx_strand_id
1 'polypeptide(L)'
;MTTSTVFPTQQTTAWQKFYKRVIAAHPSIESPVERAKAELQAALSLSFAVIVVLGLLATLQITGFNLLVVAALIFGGFSWVAYGISRSRLYRRAPLVFVSGFILLSYAAVFLGAYPSLFLVLTFTILFLLANLFDLKQMAVMVVGNLIVILILSRLFLPQLQGQESLNTSAGIVTIGLFALLFAWYRDNLERLRLEEIRRAQVELEERNRALQHAQQEVNARLGELRLAASVGAAVSQARALDDLLADAVETIREQFGLYYAQVYLLNPARTHLVLQSGTGEVGRQLKARNHRLPLDGASLNARAVNERQTILVQDTTKSPTFKPNPLLPQTRSEVAIPLKAGETVIGALDLQSAQADAFRAETLPAFETLAGQIAVAIQNARLLEEAQQARAEAERAARRLVRRNWQDYLDALHKPENLAFAFVENQIQPLQESLPVSDETLTAPLELSGQSLGQLSVELPPQSRTPQMAELLKTIARQVTQRIESLRLLESAERYRAEAEEAARRLTREGWQEYFRAQSD
;
A
#
# COMPACT_ATOMS: atom_id res chain seq x y z
N MET A 1 1.30 -9.58 -12.77
CA MET A 1 1.99 -10.62 -13.54
C MET A 1 3.18 -11.12 -12.73
N THR A 2 3.01 -12.23 -12.03
CA THR A 2 4.04 -12.87 -11.20
C THR A 2 4.74 -13.94 -12.04
N THR A 3 5.93 -13.63 -12.55
CA THR A 3 6.79 -14.64 -13.19
C THR A 3 7.42 -15.50 -12.11
N SER A 4 6.75 -16.60 -11.75
CA SER A 4 7.34 -17.68 -10.97
C SER A 4 8.36 -18.41 -11.84
N THR A 5 9.64 -18.13 -11.64
CA THR A 5 10.75 -18.92 -12.19
C THR A 5 10.79 -20.26 -11.48
N VAL A 6 10.05 -21.24 -12.04
CA VAL A 6 10.13 -22.63 -11.63
C VAL A 6 11.46 -23.19 -12.14
N PHE A 7 12.42 -23.36 -11.23
CA PHE A 7 13.65 -24.09 -11.54
C PHE A 7 13.32 -25.55 -11.89
N PRO A 8 13.95 -26.13 -12.92
CA PRO A 8 13.68 -27.51 -13.32
C PRO A 8 14.13 -28.47 -12.21
N THR A 9 13.19 -29.26 -11.70
CA THR A 9 13.47 -30.34 -10.75
C THR A 9 14.26 -31.43 -11.45
N GLN A 10 15.52 -31.63 -11.06
CA GLN A 10 16.35 -32.73 -11.56
C GLN A 10 15.63 -34.07 -11.31
N GLN A 11 15.34 -34.81 -12.38
CA GLN A 11 14.80 -36.16 -12.29
C GLN A 11 15.83 -37.08 -11.62
N THR A 12 15.49 -37.60 -10.44
CA THR A 12 16.32 -38.55 -9.70
C THR A 12 16.25 -39.93 -10.31
N THR A 13 17.41 -40.54 -10.60
CA THR A 13 17.49 -41.87 -11.22
C THR A 13 17.03 -42.98 -10.26
N ALA A 14 16.62 -44.14 -10.78
CA ALA A 14 16.16 -45.28 -9.96
C ALA A 14 17.22 -45.72 -8.92
N TRP A 15 18.50 -45.69 -9.30
CA TRP A 15 19.62 -45.95 -8.42
C TRP A 15 19.74 -44.95 -7.26
N GLN A 16 19.54 -43.66 -7.52
CA GLN A 16 19.58 -42.63 -6.46
C GLN A 16 18.44 -42.81 -5.45
N LYS A 17 17.24 -43.20 -5.91
CA LYS A 17 16.10 -43.48 -5.02
C LYS A 17 16.34 -44.71 -4.14
N PHE A 18 16.90 -45.77 -4.71
CA PHE A 18 17.29 -46.96 -3.95
C PHE A 18 18.36 -46.62 -2.91
N TYR A 19 19.44 -45.95 -3.32
CA TYR A 19 20.52 -45.54 -2.43
C TYR A 19 20.01 -44.68 -1.27
N LYS A 20 19.19 -43.65 -1.55
CA LYS A 20 18.57 -42.82 -0.52
C LYS A 20 17.71 -43.61 0.46
N ARG A 21 16.95 -44.62 0.01
CA ARG A 21 16.17 -45.48 0.92
C ARG A 21 17.05 -46.34 1.82
N VAL A 22 18.18 -46.81 1.30
CA VAL A 22 19.10 -47.69 2.02
C VAL A 22 19.83 -46.94 3.13
N ILE A 23 20.21 -45.68 2.90
CA ILE A 23 20.93 -44.87 3.90
C ILE A 23 20.03 -43.93 4.72
N ALA A 24 18.73 -43.86 4.40
CA ALA A 24 17.80 -42.93 5.04
C ALA A 24 17.85 -43.01 6.56
N ALA A 25 18.01 -41.85 7.19
CA ALA A 25 18.00 -41.71 8.63
C ALA A 25 16.59 -41.89 9.22
N HIS A 26 16.52 -42.10 10.53
CA HIS A 26 15.25 -42.28 11.23
C HIS A 26 14.37 -41.02 11.13
N PRO A 27 13.04 -41.15 10.92
CA PRO A 27 12.14 -40.00 10.75
C PRO A 27 12.12 -39.01 11.92
N SER A 28 12.44 -39.47 13.14
CA SER A 28 12.48 -38.65 14.35
C SER A 28 13.61 -37.63 14.41
N ILE A 29 14.49 -37.57 13.41
CA ILE A 29 15.58 -36.61 13.36
C ILE A 29 15.08 -35.38 12.57
N GLU A 30 14.82 -34.29 13.31
CA GLU A 30 14.30 -33.03 12.78
C GLU A 30 15.40 -32.13 12.21
N SER A 31 16.59 -32.12 12.82
CA SER A 31 17.71 -31.30 12.37
C SER A 31 18.27 -31.83 11.04
N PRO A 32 18.36 -31.01 9.98
CA PRO A 32 18.90 -31.42 8.69
C PRO A 32 20.38 -31.82 8.78
N VAL A 33 21.14 -31.17 9.66
CA VAL A 33 22.56 -31.49 9.88
C VAL A 33 22.73 -32.87 10.51
N GLU A 34 21.91 -33.17 11.53
CA GLU A 34 21.93 -34.46 12.22
C GLU A 34 21.46 -35.60 11.30
N ARG A 35 20.47 -35.32 10.43
CA ARG A 35 20.01 -36.26 9.41
C ARG A 35 21.13 -36.58 8.42
N ALA A 36 21.85 -35.56 7.93
CA ALA A 36 22.98 -35.77 7.04
C ALA A 36 24.12 -36.57 7.70
N LYS A 37 24.44 -36.30 8.98
CA LYS A 37 25.43 -37.08 9.74
C LYS A 37 25.02 -38.56 9.88
N ALA A 38 23.75 -38.82 10.17
CA ALA A 38 23.20 -40.18 10.26
C ALA A 38 23.24 -40.92 8.92
N GLU A 39 22.86 -40.26 7.82
CA GLU A 39 22.92 -40.82 6.46
C GLU A 39 24.36 -41.13 6.03
N LEU A 40 25.30 -40.22 6.31
CA LEU A 40 26.72 -40.43 6.04
C LEU A 40 27.27 -41.62 6.84
N GLN A 41 26.92 -41.72 8.12
CA GLN A 41 27.31 -42.85 8.98
C GLN A 41 26.72 -44.17 8.47
N ALA A 42 25.46 -44.17 8.02
CA ALA A 42 24.82 -45.34 7.43
C ALA A 42 25.55 -45.76 6.15
N ALA A 43 25.85 -44.81 5.27
CA ALA A 43 26.58 -45.05 4.03
C ALA A 43 27.97 -45.64 4.28
N LEU A 44 28.73 -45.07 5.23
CA LEU A 44 30.06 -45.55 5.61
C LEU A 44 30.00 -46.96 6.21
N SER A 45 29.13 -47.16 7.20
CA SER A 45 29.01 -48.45 7.90
C SER A 45 28.60 -49.57 6.94
N LEU A 46 27.66 -49.29 6.03
CA LEU A 46 27.24 -50.25 5.01
C LEU A 46 28.36 -50.54 4.00
N SER A 47 29.04 -49.50 3.52
CA SER A 47 30.14 -49.66 2.55
C SER A 47 31.26 -50.52 3.14
N PHE A 48 31.66 -50.25 4.39
CA PHE A 48 32.66 -51.05 5.08
C PHE A 48 32.17 -52.48 5.37
N ALA A 49 30.92 -52.68 5.76
CA ALA A 49 30.37 -54.03 5.94
C ALA A 49 30.48 -54.85 4.64
N VAL A 50 30.16 -54.25 3.49
CA VAL A 50 30.28 -54.91 2.17
C VAL A 50 31.75 -55.15 1.80
N ILE A 51 32.63 -54.15 1.96
CA ILE A 51 34.06 -54.27 1.66
C ILE A 51 34.70 -55.38 2.51
N VAL A 52 34.35 -55.45 3.80
CA VAL A 52 34.88 -56.47 4.71
C VAL A 52 34.43 -57.87 4.31
N VAL A 53 33.17 -58.06 3.91
CA VAL A 53 32.69 -59.37 3.43
C VAL A 53 33.45 -59.81 2.17
N LEU A 54 33.63 -58.91 1.20
CA LEU A 54 34.37 -59.21 -0.03
C LEU A 54 35.86 -59.49 0.26
N GLY A 55 36.48 -58.66 1.11
CA GLY A 55 37.88 -58.82 1.51
C GLY A 55 38.11 -60.08 2.34
N LEU A 56 37.15 -60.49 3.16
CA LEU A 56 37.18 -61.74 3.91
C LEU A 56 37.17 -62.94 2.97
N LEU A 57 36.29 -62.97 1.96
CA LEU A 57 36.24 -64.06 0.97
C LEU A 57 37.59 -64.24 0.25
N ALA A 58 38.20 -63.13 -0.18
CA ALA A 58 39.52 -63.16 -0.81
C ALA A 58 40.62 -63.62 0.16
N THR A 59 40.65 -63.06 1.36
CA THR A 59 41.66 -63.42 2.39
C THR A 59 41.54 -64.89 2.80
N LEU A 60 40.32 -65.41 2.94
CA LEU A 60 40.08 -66.81 3.32
C LEU A 60 40.63 -67.78 2.27
N GLN A 61 40.55 -67.42 0.98
CA GLN A 61 41.12 -68.21 -0.12
C GLN A 61 42.65 -68.20 -0.13
N ILE A 62 43.27 -67.07 0.25
CA ILE A 62 44.73 -66.89 0.18
C ILE A 62 45.42 -67.44 1.44
N THR A 63 44.96 -67.05 2.62
CA THR A 63 45.65 -67.34 3.89
C THR A 63 45.01 -68.45 4.72
N GLY A 64 43.83 -68.93 4.32
CA GLY A 64 43.01 -69.83 5.15
C GLY A 64 42.41 -69.13 6.37
N PHE A 65 41.84 -69.92 7.29
CA PHE A 65 41.24 -69.42 8.52
C PHE A 65 42.31 -69.11 9.57
N ASN A 66 42.44 -67.83 9.93
CA ASN A 66 43.40 -67.35 10.94
C ASN A 66 42.77 -66.27 11.84
N LEU A 67 43.52 -65.78 12.82
CA LEU A 67 43.01 -64.78 13.76
C LEU A 67 42.69 -63.43 13.09
N LEU A 68 43.34 -63.08 11.97
CA LEU A 68 43.04 -61.86 11.21
C LEU A 68 41.67 -61.94 10.54
N VAL A 69 41.32 -63.12 10.00
CA VAL A 69 39.98 -63.43 9.49
C VAL A 69 38.95 -63.31 10.60
N VAL A 70 39.23 -63.84 11.80
CA VAL A 70 38.33 -63.70 12.96
C VAL A 70 38.12 -62.23 13.33
N ALA A 71 39.19 -61.43 13.38
CA ALA A 71 39.09 -60.00 13.69
C ALA A 71 38.32 -59.21 12.63
N ALA A 72 38.54 -59.51 11.35
CA ALA A 72 37.80 -58.90 10.25
C ALA A 72 36.31 -59.28 10.28
N LEU A 73 35.96 -60.52 10.64
CA LEU A 73 34.57 -60.93 10.87
C LEU A 73 33.92 -60.13 12.00
N ILE A 74 34.64 -59.93 13.11
CA ILE A 74 34.15 -59.11 14.23
C ILE A 74 33.90 -57.68 13.75
N PHE A 75 34.86 -57.05 13.05
CA PHE A 75 34.66 -55.70 12.52
C PHE A 75 33.51 -55.59 11.51
N GLY A 76 33.32 -56.61 10.67
CA GLY A 76 32.15 -56.71 9.79
C GLY A 76 30.84 -56.72 10.59
N GLY A 77 30.80 -57.47 11.70
CA GLY A 77 29.69 -57.46 12.65
C GLY A 77 29.45 -56.08 13.27
N PHE A 78 30.50 -55.43 13.78
CA PHE A 78 30.41 -54.06 14.31
C PHE A 78 29.92 -53.06 13.25
N SER A 79 30.35 -53.21 11.99
CA SER A 79 29.91 -52.36 10.88
C SER A 79 28.42 -52.56 10.57
N TRP A 80 27.91 -53.80 10.60
CA TRP A 80 26.48 -54.08 10.46
C TRP A 80 25.65 -53.54 11.62
N VAL A 81 26.14 -53.69 12.86
CA VAL A 81 25.47 -53.13 14.05
C VAL A 81 25.46 -51.60 13.97
N ALA A 82 26.57 -50.98 13.62
CA ALA A 82 26.65 -49.54 13.43
C ALA A 82 25.71 -49.05 12.32
N TYR A 83 25.58 -49.78 11.21
CA TYR A 83 24.60 -49.49 10.17
C TYR A 83 23.16 -49.54 10.72
N GLY A 84 22.78 -50.57 11.47
CA GLY A 84 21.46 -50.67 12.09
C GLY A 84 21.19 -49.52 13.09
N ILE A 85 22.17 -49.19 13.94
CA ILE A 85 22.06 -48.11 14.92
C ILE A 85 21.94 -46.75 14.22
N SER A 86 22.67 -46.52 13.12
CA SER A 86 22.65 -45.24 12.39
C SER A 86 21.27 -44.88 11.85
N ARG A 87 20.42 -45.89 11.61
CA ARG A 87 19.03 -45.75 11.14
C ARG A 87 17.99 -45.80 12.25
N SER A 88 18.44 -45.87 13.50
CA SER A 88 17.58 -45.91 14.69
C SER A 88 17.56 -44.57 15.41
N ARG A 89 16.77 -44.47 16.49
CA ARG A 89 16.79 -43.30 17.39
C ARG A 89 18.15 -43.09 18.09
N LEU A 90 18.99 -44.12 18.14
CA LEU A 90 20.31 -44.09 18.78
C LEU A 90 21.44 -43.73 17.79
N TYR A 91 21.13 -43.10 16.65
CA TYR A 91 22.10 -42.80 15.58
C TYR A 91 23.40 -42.15 16.05
N ARG A 92 23.36 -41.28 17.07
CA ARG A 92 24.55 -40.63 17.68
C ARG A 92 25.57 -41.61 18.26
N ARG A 93 25.18 -42.86 18.51
CA ARG A 93 26.05 -43.92 19.03
C ARG A 93 26.65 -44.80 17.93
N ALA A 94 26.13 -44.75 16.71
CA ALA A 94 26.64 -45.58 15.60
C ALA A 94 28.12 -45.33 15.28
N PRO A 95 28.64 -44.09 15.26
CA PRO A 95 30.06 -43.83 15.03
C PRO A 95 30.95 -44.47 16.10
N LEU A 96 30.52 -44.46 17.37
CA LEU A 96 31.25 -45.09 18.47
C LEU A 96 31.41 -46.58 18.23
N VAL A 97 30.30 -47.27 17.91
CA VAL A 97 30.32 -48.72 17.62
C VAL A 97 31.22 -49.02 16.43
N PHE A 98 31.06 -48.29 15.32
CA PHE A 98 31.86 -48.49 14.11
C PHE A 98 33.36 -48.39 14.39
N VAL A 99 33.78 -47.30 15.06
CA VAL A 99 35.18 -47.03 15.34
C VAL A 99 35.74 -47.98 16.40
N SER A 100 34.96 -48.38 17.41
CA SER A 100 35.39 -49.41 18.35
C SER A 100 35.72 -50.73 17.64
N GLY A 101 34.90 -51.14 16.67
CA GLY A 101 35.19 -52.31 15.85
C GLY A 101 36.47 -52.14 15.03
N PHE A 102 36.68 -50.96 14.45
CA PHE A 102 37.89 -50.68 13.66
C PHE A 102 39.14 -50.72 14.54
N ILE A 103 39.09 -50.08 15.71
CA ILE A 103 40.15 -50.10 16.71
C ILE A 103 40.51 -51.55 17.08
N LEU A 104 39.50 -52.40 17.33
CA LEU A 104 39.71 -53.81 17.66
C LEU A 104 40.40 -54.57 16.52
N LEU A 105 39.97 -54.34 15.27
CA LEU A 105 40.60 -54.93 14.08
C LEU A 105 42.06 -54.50 13.96
N SER A 106 42.35 -53.21 14.13
CA SER A 106 43.72 -52.69 14.10
C SER A 106 44.60 -53.35 15.14
N TYR A 107 44.11 -53.53 16.38
CA TYR A 107 44.90 -54.21 17.42
C TYR A 107 45.10 -55.69 17.14
N ALA A 108 44.10 -56.39 16.61
CA ALA A 108 44.26 -57.78 16.24
C ALA A 108 45.33 -57.97 15.16
N ALA A 109 45.42 -57.04 14.21
CA ALA A 109 46.47 -57.07 13.20
C ALA A 109 47.87 -56.84 13.81
N VAL A 110 48.00 -55.89 14.74
CA VAL A 110 49.25 -55.67 15.50
C VAL A 110 49.67 -56.92 16.27
N PHE A 111 48.73 -57.59 16.95
CA PHE A 111 49.00 -58.80 17.72
C PHE A 111 49.53 -59.95 16.84
N LEU A 112 49.12 -59.99 15.57
CA LEU A 112 49.56 -61.00 14.60
C LEU A 112 50.90 -60.68 13.94
N GLY A 113 51.61 -59.65 14.40
CA GLY A 113 52.92 -59.26 13.89
C GLY A 113 52.85 -58.44 12.59
N ALA A 114 51.67 -57.96 12.20
CA ALA A 114 51.56 -57.06 11.06
C ALA A 114 52.03 -55.65 11.46
N TYR A 115 53.02 -55.12 10.72
CA TYR A 115 53.63 -53.78 10.83
C TYR A 115 52.96 -52.84 11.88
N PRO A 116 53.39 -52.90 13.16
CA PRO A 116 52.65 -52.28 14.28
C PRO A 116 52.45 -50.77 14.13
N SER A 117 53.46 -50.07 13.63
CA SER A 117 53.46 -48.64 13.39
C SER A 117 52.44 -48.23 12.32
N LEU A 118 52.27 -49.03 11.27
CA LEU A 118 51.35 -48.73 10.17
C LEU A 118 49.89 -48.81 10.62
N PHE A 119 49.53 -49.83 11.41
CA PHE A 119 48.17 -49.98 11.94
C PHE A 119 47.80 -48.91 12.99
N LEU A 120 48.78 -48.46 13.79
CA LEU A 120 48.58 -47.36 14.73
C LEU A 120 48.30 -46.05 14.00
N VAL A 121 49.10 -45.72 12.98
CA VAL A 121 48.87 -44.54 12.13
C VAL A 121 47.50 -44.62 11.46
N LEU A 122 47.15 -45.75 10.86
CA LEU A 122 45.87 -45.94 10.17
C LEU A 122 44.67 -45.74 11.09
N THR A 123 44.77 -46.18 12.35
CA THR A 123 43.72 -46.02 13.37
C THR A 123 43.48 -44.54 13.70
N PHE A 124 44.55 -43.78 13.91
CA PHE A 124 44.41 -42.34 14.17
C PHE A 124 44.00 -41.56 12.93
N THR A 125 44.47 -41.93 11.73
CA THR A 125 44.00 -41.33 10.48
C THR A 125 42.50 -41.54 10.29
N ILE A 126 41.97 -42.72 10.62
CA ILE A 126 40.53 -43.00 10.52
C ILE A 126 39.74 -42.28 11.61
N LEU A 127 40.23 -42.23 12.85
CA LEU A 127 39.65 -41.38 13.89
C LEU A 127 39.58 -39.91 13.46
N PHE A 128 40.63 -39.42 12.79
CA PHE A 128 40.68 -38.06 12.27
C PHE A 128 39.72 -37.85 11.08
N LEU A 129 39.67 -38.76 10.12
CA LEU A 129 38.74 -38.69 8.98
C LEU A 129 37.28 -38.72 9.44
N LEU A 130 36.99 -39.53 10.46
CA LEU A 130 35.66 -39.67 11.03
C LEU A 130 35.36 -38.63 12.10
N ALA A 131 36.28 -37.71 12.40
CA ALA A 131 36.10 -36.66 13.40
C ALA A 131 34.77 -35.93 13.21
N ASN A 132 34.39 -35.65 11.96
CA ASN A 132 33.15 -34.97 11.54
C ASN A 132 31.84 -35.64 12.00
N LEU A 133 31.90 -36.91 12.41
CA LEU A 133 30.76 -37.70 12.88
C LEU A 133 30.66 -37.73 14.40
N PHE A 134 31.68 -37.27 15.13
CA PHE A 134 31.73 -37.25 16.59
C PHE A 134 31.49 -35.85 17.15
N ASP A 135 30.72 -35.80 18.24
CA ASP A 135 30.68 -34.64 19.14
C ASP A 135 32.00 -34.55 19.92
N LEU A 136 32.40 -33.35 20.35
CA LEU A 136 33.68 -33.12 21.05
C LEU A 136 33.87 -34.07 22.25
N LYS A 137 32.79 -34.32 23.02
CA LYS A 137 32.82 -35.26 24.15
C LYS A 137 33.08 -36.71 23.73
N GLN A 138 32.44 -37.15 22.65
CA GLN A 138 32.61 -38.51 22.13
C GLN A 138 34.02 -38.71 21.57
N MET A 139 34.53 -37.69 20.86
CA MET A 139 35.88 -37.72 20.32
C MET A 139 36.93 -37.73 21.43
N ALA A 140 36.73 -36.94 22.49
CA ALA A 140 37.58 -36.97 23.68
C ALA A 140 37.63 -38.36 24.31
N VAL A 141 36.47 -38.98 24.54
CA VAL A 141 36.39 -40.34 25.10
C VAL A 141 37.10 -41.35 24.19
N MET A 142 36.91 -41.28 22.86
CA MET A 142 37.52 -42.22 21.93
C MET A 142 39.04 -42.05 21.84
N VAL A 143 39.54 -40.82 21.75
CA VAL A 143 40.99 -40.56 21.70
C VAL A 143 41.67 -40.98 23.01
N VAL A 144 41.12 -40.59 24.16
CA VAL A 144 41.69 -40.93 25.48
C VAL A 144 41.61 -42.45 25.72
N GLY A 145 40.45 -43.06 25.45
CA GLY A 145 40.26 -44.51 25.58
C GLY A 145 41.22 -45.29 24.70
N ASN A 146 41.38 -44.88 23.43
CA ASN A 146 42.34 -45.50 22.52
C ASN A 146 43.78 -45.31 23.01
N LEU A 147 44.15 -44.12 23.49
CA LEU A 147 45.48 -43.86 24.06
C LEU A 147 45.80 -44.80 25.24
N ILE A 148 44.84 -44.99 26.15
CA ILE A 148 44.99 -45.89 27.30
C ILE A 148 45.19 -47.34 26.84
N VAL A 149 44.36 -47.81 25.89
CA VAL A 149 44.48 -49.17 25.35
C VAL A 149 45.84 -49.37 24.68
N ILE A 150 46.33 -48.38 23.92
CA ILE A 150 47.68 -48.42 23.32
C ILE A 150 48.75 -48.54 24.40
N LEU A 151 48.72 -47.68 25.42
CA LEU A 151 49.75 -47.66 26.47
C LEU A 151 49.82 -48.98 27.25
N ILE A 152 48.66 -49.63 27.45
CA ILE A 152 48.57 -50.94 28.09
C ILE A 152 49.13 -52.03 27.16
N LEU A 153 48.68 -52.07 25.90
CA LEU A 153 49.08 -53.10 24.94
C LEU A 153 50.55 -52.99 24.53
N SER A 154 51.10 -51.78 24.41
CA SER A 154 52.52 -51.58 24.09
C SER A 154 53.43 -52.13 25.18
N ARG A 155 53.02 -52.01 26.46
CA ARG A 155 53.74 -52.62 27.60
C ARG A 155 53.62 -54.14 27.64
N LEU A 156 52.44 -54.69 27.32
CA LEU A 156 52.18 -56.13 27.43
C LEU A 156 52.78 -56.95 26.27
N PHE A 157 52.72 -56.43 25.04
CA PHE A 157 52.91 -57.24 23.82
C PHE A 157 54.00 -56.74 22.87
N LEU A 158 54.56 -55.55 23.08
CA LEU A 158 55.64 -55.01 22.24
C LEU A 158 56.98 -54.86 23.00
N PRO A 159 57.48 -55.89 23.74
CA PRO A 159 58.77 -55.79 24.42
C PRO A 159 59.97 -55.72 23.46
N GLN A 160 59.78 -56.02 22.17
CA GLN A 160 60.82 -55.93 21.12
C GLN A 160 61.07 -54.49 20.64
N LEU A 161 60.13 -53.57 20.86
CA LEU A 161 60.29 -52.13 20.57
C LEU A 161 60.97 -51.37 21.72
N GLN A 162 61.66 -52.05 22.63
CA GLN A 162 62.36 -51.40 23.74
C GLN A 162 63.50 -50.51 23.21
N GLY A 163 63.52 -49.25 23.67
CA GLY A 163 64.46 -48.22 23.23
C GLY A 163 63.77 -47.03 22.55
N GLN A 164 64.46 -46.40 21.60
CA GLN A 164 64.05 -45.10 21.03
C GLN A 164 62.81 -45.19 20.11
N GLU A 165 62.53 -46.34 19.49
CA GLU A 165 61.36 -46.52 18.62
C GLU A 165 60.03 -46.58 19.37
N SER A 166 59.96 -47.19 20.57
CA SER A 166 58.73 -47.18 21.39
C SER A 166 58.41 -45.78 21.92
N LEU A 167 59.42 -45.02 22.32
CA LEU A 167 59.27 -43.62 22.72
C LEU A 167 58.74 -42.76 21.56
N ASN A 168 59.32 -42.90 20.36
CA ASN A 168 58.88 -42.16 19.18
C ASN A 168 57.46 -42.54 18.74
N THR A 169 57.11 -43.82 18.80
CA THR A 169 55.76 -44.30 18.45
C THR A 169 54.72 -43.80 19.44
N SER A 170 55.01 -43.86 20.74
CA SER A 170 54.13 -43.35 21.79
C SER A 170 53.97 -41.83 21.70
N ALA A 171 55.06 -41.10 21.45
CA ALA A 171 55.03 -39.66 21.23
C ALA A 171 54.21 -39.28 19.98
N GLY A 172 54.35 -40.01 18.87
CA GLY A 172 53.54 -39.81 17.66
C GLY A 172 52.05 -40.00 17.91
N ILE A 173 51.69 -41.05 18.65
CA ILE A 173 50.30 -41.36 19.03
C ILE A 173 49.69 -40.26 19.91
N VAL A 174 50.42 -39.81 20.93
CA VAL A 174 49.98 -38.69 21.78
C VAL A 174 49.84 -37.42 20.95
N THR A 175 50.78 -37.15 20.03
CA THR A 175 50.75 -35.96 19.17
C THR A 175 49.55 -35.98 18.22
N ILE A 176 49.28 -37.11 17.56
CA ILE A 176 48.12 -37.22 16.65
C ILE A 176 46.81 -37.17 17.44
N GLY A 177 46.75 -37.80 18.62
CA GLY A 177 45.59 -37.71 19.50
C GLY A 177 45.31 -36.27 19.96
N LEU A 178 46.34 -35.56 20.41
CA LEU A 178 46.23 -34.14 20.80
C LEU A 178 45.81 -33.27 19.61
N PHE A 179 46.39 -33.50 18.43
CA PHE A 179 46.02 -32.80 17.20
C PHE A 179 44.55 -33.06 16.82
N ALA A 180 44.08 -34.31 16.91
CA ALA A 180 42.70 -34.67 16.65
C ALA A 180 41.72 -33.98 17.62
N LEU A 181 42.08 -33.86 18.90
CA LEU A 181 41.29 -33.13 19.89
C LEU A 181 41.25 -31.63 19.63
N LEU A 182 42.40 -31.01 19.33
CA LEU A 182 42.49 -29.60 18.98
C LEU A 182 41.68 -29.29 17.72
N PHE A 183 41.79 -30.15 16.70
CA PHE A 183 41.03 -30.03 15.47
C PHE A 183 39.52 -30.12 15.71
N ALA A 184 39.08 -31.10 16.52
CA ALA A 184 37.68 -31.26 16.89
C ALA A 184 37.14 -30.06 17.67
N TRP A 185 37.94 -29.52 18.60
CA TRP A 185 37.62 -28.34 19.37
C TRP A 185 37.49 -27.10 18.47
N TYR A 186 38.47 -26.87 17.59
CA TYR A 186 38.46 -25.75 16.65
C TYR A 186 37.25 -25.82 15.71
N ARG A 187 36.94 -27.01 15.19
CA ARG A 187 35.78 -27.25 14.34
C ARG A 187 34.47 -26.97 15.08
N ASP A 188 34.28 -27.47 16.32
CA ASP A 188 33.08 -27.23 17.13
C ASP A 188 32.88 -25.72 17.38
N ASN A 189 33.96 -25.00 17.67
CA ASN A 189 33.92 -23.54 17.82
C ASN A 189 33.54 -22.82 16.51
N LEU A 190 34.11 -23.25 15.38
CA LEU A 190 33.78 -22.66 14.07
C LEU A 190 32.31 -22.88 13.70
N GLU A 191 31.77 -24.06 14.02
CA GLU A 191 30.36 -24.41 13.81
C GLU A 191 29.46 -23.56 14.69
N ARG A 192 29.82 -23.33 15.96
CA ARG A 192 29.09 -22.40 16.86
C ARG A 192 29.07 -20.98 16.34
N LEU A 193 30.21 -20.45 15.90
CA LEU A 193 30.30 -19.09 15.35
C LEU A 193 29.42 -18.93 14.10
N ARG A 194 29.46 -19.90 13.17
CA ARG A 194 28.60 -19.90 11.98
C ARG A 194 27.12 -19.97 12.32
N LEU A 195 26.74 -20.80 13.30
CA LEU A 195 25.35 -20.90 13.75
C LEU A 195 24.86 -19.59 14.36
N GLU A 196 25.73 -18.90 15.09
CA GLU A 196 25.39 -17.62 15.69
C GLU A 196 25.25 -16.51 14.63
N GLU A 197 26.12 -16.48 13.63
CA GLU A 197 26.02 -15.56 12.49
C GLU A 197 24.73 -15.80 11.69
N ILE A 198 24.39 -17.05 11.38
CA ILE A 198 23.14 -17.42 10.71
C ILE A 198 21.94 -16.98 11.55
N ARG A 199 21.96 -17.21 12.87
CA ARG A 199 20.87 -16.82 13.76
C ARG A 199 20.69 -15.31 13.78
N ARG A 200 21.77 -14.53 13.83
CA ARG A 200 21.71 -13.05 13.74
C ARG A 200 21.14 -12.59 12.41
N ALA A 201 21.61 -13.15 11.30
CA ALA A 201 21.09 -12.84 9.97
C ALA A 201 19.60 -13.19 9.83
N GLN A 202 19.15 -14.29 10.43
CA GLN A 202 17.72 -14.66 10.45
C GLN A 202 16.89 -13.64 11.23
N VAL A 203 17.33 -13.23 12.42
CA VAL A 203 16.64 -12.21 13.22
C VAL A 203 16.59 -10.88 12.47
N GLU A 204 17.70 -10.43 11.88
CA GLU A 204 17.73 -9.19 11.09
C GLU A 204 16.76 -9.27 9.90
N LEU A 205 16.72 -10.40 9.19
CA LEU A 205 15.80 -10.60 8.06
C LEU A 205 14.34 -10.58 8.52
N GLU A 206 14.02 -11.20 9.64
CA GLU A 206 12.67 -11.18 10.22
C GLU A 206 12.25 -9.77 10.62
N GLU A 207 13.12 -9.00 11.28
CA GLU A 207 12.87 -7.60 11.63
C GLU A 207 12.66 -6.74 10.38
N ARG A 208 13.50 -6.90 9.37
CA ARG A 208 13.41 -6.16 8.10
C ARG A 208 12.14 -6.51 7.33
N ASN A 209 11.73 -7.78 7.32
CA ASN A 209 10.45 -8.21 6.74
C ASN A 209 9.26 -7.61 7.48
N ARG A 210 9.28 -7.57 8.82
CA ARG A 210 8.22 -6.92 9.61
C ARG A 210 8.15 -5.41 9.32
N ALA A 211 9.29 -4.73 9.26
CA ALA A 211 9.35 -3.32 8.93
C ALA A 211 8.79 -3.03 7.53
N LEU A 212 9.13 -3.85 6.54
CA LEU A 212 8.57 -3.75 5.19
C LEU A 212 7.05 -3.97 5.17
N GLN A 213 6.54 -4.95 5.91
CA GLN A 213 5.09 -5.19 6.01
C GLN A 213 4.36 -4.00 6.63
N HIS A 214 4.89 -3.42 7.71
CA HIS A 214 4.33 -2.22 8.34
C HIS A 214 4.34 -1.02 7.38
N ALA A 215 5.47 -0.76 6.72
CA ALA A 215 5.56 0.32 5.73
C ALA A 215 4.58 0.11 4.55
N GLN A 216 4.41 -1.13 4.09
CA GLN A 216 3.47 -1.47 3.02
C GLN A 216 2.01 -1.25 3.45
N GLN A 217 1.67 -1.62 4.69
CA GLN A 217 0.33 -1.36 5.26
C GLN A 217 0.06 0.14 5.37
N GLU A 218 1.03 0.91 5.85
CA GLU A 218 0.91 2.37 5.98
C GLU A 218 0.73 3.04 4.60
N VAL A 219 1.53 2.66 3.60
CA VAL A 219 1.37 3.12 2.22
C VAL A 219 -0.01 2.76 1.67
N ASN A 220 -0.49 1.53 1.89
CA ASN A 220 -1.81 1.11 1.43
C ASN A 220 -2.95 1.86 2.13
N ALA A 221 -2.83 2.14 3.43
CA ALA A 221 -3.77 2.96 4.17
C ALA A 221 -3.82 4.39 3.61
N ARG A 222 -2.64 5.00 3.40
CA ARG A 222 -2.50 6.32 2.78
C ARG A 222 -3.09 6.37 1.37
N LEU A 223 -2.87 5.34 0.56
CA LEU A 223 -3.47 5.21 -0.77
C LEU A 223 -4.99 5.03 -0.71
N GLY A 224 -5.51 4.33 0.31
CA GLY A 224 -6.94 4.20 0.58
C GLY A 224 -7.58 5.56 0.91
N GLU A 225 -6.96 6.32 1.82
CA GLU A 225 -7.37 7.68 2.16
C GLU A 225 -7.33 8.62 0.95
N LEU A 226 -6.24 8.60 0.16
CA LEU A 226 -6.11 9.41 -1.04
C LEU A 226 -7.13 9.02 -2.12
N ARG A 227 -7.43 7.72 -2.28
CA ARG A 227 -8.48 7.24 -3.20
C ARG A 227 -9.86 7.66 -2.74
N LEU A 228 -10.14 7.59 -1.45
CA LEU A 228 -11.41 8.06 -0.89
C LEU A 228 -11.54 9.57 -1.11
N ALA A 229 -10.52 10.35 -0.77
CA ALA A 229 -10.47 11.80 -1.01
C ALA A 229 -10.61 12.14 -2.50
N ALA A 230 -9.95 11.40 -3.39
CA ALA A 230 -10.07 11.59 -4.84
C ALA A 230 -11.45 11.17 -5.37
N SER A 231 -12.07 10.12 -4.82
CA SER A 231 -13.43 9.69 -5.19
C SER A 231 -14.48 10.70 -4.75
N VAL A 232 -14.33 11.27 -3.55
CA VAL A 232 -15.17 12.36 -3.04
C VAL A 232 -14.93 13.62 -3.88
N GLY A 233 -13.68 13.95 -4.21
CA GLY A 233 -13.35 15.08 -5.09
C GLY A 233 -13.89 14.92 -6.52
N ALA A 234 -13.86 13.70 -7.07
CA ALA A 234 -14.44 13.38 -8.38
C ALA A 234 -15.97 13.40 -8.35
N ALA A 235 -16.59 12.95 -7.25
CA ALA A 235 -18.03 13.08 -7.02
C ALA A 235 -18.45 14.54 -6.88
N VAL A 236 -17.62 15.38 -6.26
CA VAL A 236 -17.84 16.85 -6.15
C VAL A 236 -17.64 17.56 -7.50
N SER A 237 -16.75 17.05 -8.37
CA SER A 237 -16.50 17.60 -9.70
C SER A 237 -17.59 17.26 -10.74
N GLN A 238 -18.44 16.28 -10.47
CA GLN A 238 -19.67 16.09 -11.23
C GLN A 238 -20.75 16.89 -10.52
N ALA A 239 -21.20 17.99 -11.13
CA ALA A 239 -22.37 18.74 -10.65
C ALA A 239 -23.63 17.83 -10.73
N ARG A 240 -23.77 16.94 -9.75
CA ARG A 240 -25.04 16.38 -9.30
C ARG A 240 -25.39 17.14 -8.04
N ALA A 241 -26.66 17.49 -7.90
CA ALA A 241 -27.14 18.30 -6.79
C ALA A 241 -26.65 17.69 -5.48
N LEU A 242 -26.28 18.52 -4.50
CA LEU A 242 -25.91 18.12 -3.13
C LEU A 242 -26.82 17.00 -2.57
N ASP A 243 -28.08 17.02 -2.98
CA ASP A 243 -29.09 16.01 -2.70
C ASP A 243 -28.71 14.58 -3.12
N ASP A 244 -28.16 14.38 -4.32
CA ASP A 244 -27.78 13.06 -4.83
C ASP A 244 -26.59 12.51 -4.04
N LEU A 245 -25.59 13.36 -3.77
CA LEU A 245 -24.41 12.97 -2.98
C LEU A 245 -24.82 12.55 -1.57
N LEU A 246 -25.71 13.31 -0.93
CA LEU A 246 -26.17 12.99 0.41
C LEU A 246 -27.04 11.74 0.42
N ALA A 247 -27.86 11.51 -0.61
CA ALA A 247 -28.61 10.26 -0.78
C ALA A 247 -27.68 9.04 -0.88
N ASP A 248 -26.68 9.09 -1.76
CA ASP A 248 -25.71 8.00 -1.93
C ASP A 248 -24.92 7.74 -0.63
N ALA A 249 -24.54 8.81 0.08
CA ALA A 249 -23.79 8.69 1.33
C ALA A 249 -24.61 7.99 2.43
N VAL A 250 -25.85 8.41 2.67
CA VAL A 250 -26.68 7.81 3.73
C VAL A 250 -27.08 6.37 3.40
N GLU A 251 -27.33 6.06 2.13
CA GLU A 251 -27.61 4.70 1.67
C GLU A 251 -26.39 3.78 1.85
N THR A 252 -25.21 4.25 1.48
CA THR A 252 -23.94 3.50 1.67
C THR A 252 -23.68 3.23 3.16
N ILE A 253 -23.89 4.23 4.03
CA ILE A 253 -23.73 4.06 5.48
C ILE A 253 -24.74 3.03 6.02
N ARG A 254 -26.00 3.08 5.57
CA ARG A 254 -27.01 2.11 6.00
C ARG A 254 -26.60 0.68 5.61
N GLU A 255 -26.18 0.48 4.36
CA GLU A 255 -25.85 -0.84 3.83
C GLU A 255 -24.58 -1.43 4.44
N GLN A 256 -23.50 -0.66 4.52
CA GLN A 256 -22.21 -1.17 5.01
C GLN A 256 -22.25 -1.55 6.49
N PHE A 257 -23.02 -0.82 7.30
CA PHE A 257 -23.12 -1.05 8.75
C PHE A 257 -24.39 -1.80 9.17
N GLY A 258 -25.21 -2.24 8.20
CA GLY A 258 -26.44 -2.99 8.47
C GLY A 258 -27.44 -2.23 9.35
N LEU A 259 -27.52 -0.91 9.17
CA LEU A 259 -28.38 -0.05 10.00
C LEU A 259 -29.84 -0.12 9.55
N TYR A 260 -30.75 0.14 10.48
CA TYR A 260 -32.17 0.22 10.17
C TYR A 260 -32.48 1.45 9.31
N TYR A 261 -31.88 2.59 9.67
CA TYR A 261 -32.13 3.85 8.99
C TYR A 261 -30.99 4.84 9.22
N ALA A 262 -30.80 5.76 8.27
CA ALA A 262 -29.78 6.80 8.31
C ALA A 262 -30.30 8.06 7.62
N GLN A 263 -29.98 9.24 8.16
CA GLN A 263 -30.41 10.51 7.59
C GLN A 263 -29.46 11.66 7.95
N VAL A 264 -29.51 12.71 7.13
CA VAL A 264 -28.73 13.94 7.31
C VAL A 264 -29.67 15.13 7.43
N TYR A 265 -29.50 15.86 8.53
CA TYR A 265 -30.11 17.17 8.73
C TYR A 265 -29.10 18.27 8.51
N LEU A 266 -29.55 19.36 7.89
CA LEU A 266 -28.79 20.59 7.75
C LEU A 266 -29.43 21.73 8.53
N LEU A 267 -28.57 22.56 9.11
CA LEU A 267 -29.00 23.76 9.80
C LEU A 267 -29.53 24.77 8.79
N ASN A 268 -30.70 25.36 9.08
CA ASN A 268 -31.19 26.47 8.27
C ASN A 268 -30.29 27.72 8.45
N PRO A 269 -30.26 28.66 7.49
CA PRO A 269 -29.43 29.86 7.58
C PRO A 269 -29.67 30.71 8.83
N ALA A 270 -30.92 30.77 9.31
CA ALA A 270 -31.28 31.51 10.52
C ALA A 270 -30.95 30.77 11.84
N ARG A 271 -30.41 29.54 11.78
CA ARG A 271 -30.05 28.71 12.93
C ARG A 271 -31.18 28.56 13.96
N THR A 272 -32.39 28.26 13.48
CA THR A 272 -33.58 28.03 14.31
C THR A 272 -34.07 26.59 14.27
N HIS A 273 -33.81 25.87 13.18
CA HIS A 273 -34.24 24.48 13.02
C HIS A 273 -33.31 23.70 12.09
N LEU A 274 -33.32 22.39 12.27
CA LEU A 274 -32.72 21.41 11.39
C LEU A 274 -33.72 21.01 10.32
N VAL A 275 -33.30 21.01 9.06
CA VAL A 275 -34.08 20.59 7.90
C VAL A 275 -33.54 19.25 7.41
N LEU A 276 -34.42 18.27 7.22
CA LEU A 276 -34.01 16.98 6.65
C LEU A 276 -33.58 17.18 5.19
N GLN A 277 -32.31 16.90 4.88
CA GLN A 277 -31.77 17.02 3.53
C GLN A 277 -31.83 15.70 2.76
N SER A 278 -31.53 14.59 3.46
CA SER A 278 -31.56 13.25 2.90
C SER A 278 -31.83 12.20 3.97
N GLY A 279 -32.50 11.11 3.61
CA GLY A 279 -32.79 9.97 4.48
C GLY A 279 -33.01 8.71 3.67
N THR A 280 -32.77 7.54 4.26
CA THR A 280 -32.75 6.29 3.52
C THR A 280 -34.13 5.67 3.26
N GLY A 281 -34.25 4.94 2.15
CA GLY A 281 -35.45 4.18 1.79
C GLY A 281 -36.72 5.03 1.64
N GLU A 282 -37.87 4.37 1.81
CA GLU A 282 -39.18 5.01 1.61
C GLU A 282 -39.51 6.03 2.72
N VAL A 283 -39.07 5.76 3.95
CA VAL A 283 -39.29 6.67 5.08
C VAL A 283 -38.58 8.01 4.86
N GLY A 284 -37.33 7.97 4.40
CA GLY A 284 -36.56 9.18 4.09
C GLY A 284 -37.22 10.03 3.00
N ARG A 285 -37.73 9.39 1.94
CA ARG A 285 -38.49 10.07 0.87
C ARG A 285 -39.76 10.75 1.41
N GLN A 286 -40.54 10.06 2.25
CA GLN A 286 -41.75 10.64 2.83
C GLN A 286 -41.45 11.81 3.77
N LEU A 287 -40.42 11.69 4.60
CA LEU A 287 -40.02 12.77 5.50
C LEU A 287 -39.49 13.99 4.73
N LYS A 288 -38.72 13.77 3.65
CA LYS A 288 -38.22 14.85 2.78
C LYS A 288 -39.37 15.55 2.05
N ALA A 289 -40.31 14.79 1.48
CA ALA A 289 -41.49 15.35 0.80
C ALA A 289 -42.37 16.21 1.72
N ARG A 290 -42.39 15.90 3.03
CA ARG A 290 -43.10 16.69 4.05
C ARG A 290 -42.32 17.89 4.58
N ASN A 291 -41.13 18.17 4.04
CA ASN A 291 -40.22 19.18 4.56
C ASN A 291 -40.00 19.02 6.08
N HIS A 292 -39.68 17.81 6.53
CA HIS A 292 -39.54 17.52 7.94
C HIS A 292 -38.46 18.42 8.59
N ARG A 293 -38.83 19.06 9.70
CA ARG A 293 -38.00 20.02 10.43
C ARG A 293 -37.99 19.72 11.90
N LEU A 294 -36.83 19.88 12.52
CA LEU A 294 -36.64 19.72 13.96
C LEU A 294 -36.23 21.07 14.58
N PRO A 295 -36.99 21.61 15.54
CA PRO A 295 -36.60 22.82 16.26
C PRO A 295 -35.28 22.62 17.02
N LEU A 296 -34.38 23.61 16.98
CA LEU A 296 -33.10 23.57 17.72
C LEU A 296 -33.25 23.78 19.22
N ASP A 297 -34.29 24.48 19.64
CA ASP A 297 -34.71 24.64 21.04
C ASP A 297 -35.48 23.42 21.55
N GLY A 298 -35.79 22.46 20.67
CA GLY A 298 -36.46 21.23 21.01
C GLY A 298 -35.54 20.16 21.60
N ALA A 299 -36.11 19.27 22.41
CA ALA A 299 -35.41 18.14 23.03
C ALA A 299 -35.13 16.96 22.07
N SER A 300 -34.86 17.20 20.78
CA SER A 300 -34.47 16.12 19.86
C SER A 300 -32.99 15.76 20.04
N LEU A 301 -32.62 14.49 19.84
CA LEU A 301 -31.21 14.07 19.91
C LEU A 301 -30.35 14.82 18.90
N ASN A 302 -30.89 15.07 17.70
CA ASN A 302 -30.26 15.85 16.64
C ASN A 302 -29.98 17.31 17.04
N ALA A 303 -30.96 17.98 17.64
CA ALA A 303 -30.77 19.35 18.14
C ALA A 303 -29.71 19.41 19.24
N ARG A 304 -29.71 18.43 20.16
CA ARG A 304 -28.69 18.31 21.21
C ARG A 304 -27.30 18.10 20.64
N ALA A 305 -27.13 17.20 19.67
CA ALA A 305 -25.85 16.96 19.04
C ALA A 305 -25.26 18.23 18.40
N VAL A 306 -26.12 19.05 17.79
CA VAL A 306 -25.73 20.33 17.20
C VAL A 306 -25.39 21.38 18.26
N ASN A 307 -26.22 21.54 19.28
CA ASN A 307 -26.03 22.53 20.34
C ASN A 307 -24.81 22.22 21.24
N GLU A 308 -24.68 20.96 21.66
CA GLU A 308 -23.59 20.48 22.51
C GLU A 308 -22.28 20.26 21.72
N ARG A 309 -22.36 20.24 20.38
CA ARG A 309 -21.25 19.93 19.47
C ARG A 309 -20.59 18.58 19.78
N GLN A 310 -21.37 17.63 20.28
CA GLN A 310 -20.91 16.31 20.69
C GLN A 310 -21.86 15.24 20.18
N THR A 311 -21.33 14.04 19.99
CA THR A 311 -22.12 12.87 19.62
C THR A 311 -23.07 12.50 20.76
N ILE A 312 -24.37 12.39 20.46
CA ILE A 312 -25.41 12.00 21.40
C ILE A 312 -25.85 10.58 21.07
N LEU A 313 -25.71 9.68 22.04
CA LEU A 313 -25.99 8.26 21.88
C LEU A 313 -27.08 7.80 22.85
N VAL A 314 -28.09 7.12 22.32
CA VAL A 314 -29.11 6.39 23.09
C VAL A 314 -28.99 4.90 22.77
N GLN A 315 -28.48 4.14 23.74
CA GLN A 315 -28.27 2.69 23.59
C GLN A 315 -29.57 1.87 23.59
N ASP A 316 -30.60 2.32 24.30
CA ASP A 316 -31.92 1.68 24.31
C ASP A 316 -33.02 2.74 24.40
N THR A 317 -33.76 2.90 23.29
CA THR A 317 -34.84 3.89 23.17
C THR A 317 -35.98 3.64 24.15
N THR A 318 -36.21 2.40 24.58
CA THR A 318 -37.27 2.10 25.56
C THR A 318 -36.95 2.49 26.99
N LYS A 319 -35.68 2.80 27.27
CA LYS A 319 -35.20 3.22 28.59
C LYS A 319 -34.89 4.71 28.67
N SER A 320 -34.88 5.41 27.53
CA SER A 320 -34.48 6.81 27.47
C SER A 320 -35.69 7.74 27.56
N PRO A 321 -35.78 8.60 28.59
CA PRO A 321 -36.84 9.62 28.68
C PRO A 321 -36.64 10.76 27.67
N THR A 322 -35.48 10.82 27.01
CA THR A 322 -35.13 11.88 26.05
C THR A 322 -35.37 11.46 24.60
N PHE A 323 -35.62 10.17 24.35
CA PHE A 323 -35.96 9.68 23.01
C PHE A 323 -37.40 10.04 22.65
N LYS A 324 -37.59 10.58 21.45
CA LYS A 324 -38.91 10.90 20.90
C LYS A 324 -39.19 9.97 19.72
N PRO A 325 -40.16 9.05 19.82
CA PRO A 325 -40.42 8.09 18.76
C PRO A 325 -40.96 8.78 17.50
N ASN A 326 -40.42 8.39 16.34
CA ASN A 326 -40.97 8.75 15.05
C ASN A 326 -41.94 7.65 14.60
N PRO A 327 -43.24 7.94 14.34
CA PRO A 327 -44.21 6.95 13.90
C PRO A 327 -43.83 6.19 12.62
N LEU A 328 -42.98 6.77 11.77
CA LEU A 328 -42.47 6.12 10.55
C LEU A 328 -41.28 5.19 10.80
N LEU A 329 -40.70 5.23 12.00
CA LEU A 329 -39.55 4.40 12.41
C LEU A 329 -39.86 3.70 13.75
N PRO A 330 -40.93 2.87 13.82
CA PRO A 330 -41.38 2.27 15.08
C PRO A 330 -40.41 1.22 15.63
N GLN A 331 -39.47 0.73 14.81
CA GLN A 331 -38.53 -0.31 15.19
C GLN A 331 -37.22 0.24 15.77
N THR A 332 -37.05 1.56 15.89
CA THR A 332 -35.80 2.14 16.42
C THR A 332 -35.59 1.76 17.87
N ARG A 333 -34.55 0.96 18.12
CA ARG A 333 -34.15 0.43 19.43
C ARG A 333 -32.88 1.09 19.97
N SER A 334 -32.02 1.62 19.11
CA SER A 334 -30.92 2.52 19.48
C SER A 334 -30.73 3.60 18.41
N GLU A 335 -30.21 4.75 18.80
CA GLU A 335 -30.03 5.93 17.93
C GLU A 335 -28.76 6.70 18.33
N VAL A 336 -28.01 7.16 17.33
CA VAL A 336 -26.89 8.07 17.51
C VAL A 336 -27.03 9.27 16.59
N ALA A 337 -26.90 10.47 17.18
CA ALA A 337 -26.88 11.74 16.48
C ALA A 337 -25.47 12.35 16.57
N ILE A 338 -24.84 12.57 15.43
CA ILE A 338 -23.45 13.01 15.31
C ILE A 338 -23.43 14.40 14.65
N PRO A 339 -22.79 15.41 15.26
CA PRO A 339 -22.72 16.74 14.66
C PRO A 339 -21.86 16.74 13.38
N LEU A 340 -22.37 17.33 12.31
CA LEU A 340 -21.61 17.59 11.08
C LEU A 340 -20.79 18.87 11.28
N LYS A 341 -19.48 18.72 11.46
CA LYS A 341 -18.55 19.83 11.74
C LYS A 341 -17.69 20.17 10.52
N ALA A 342 -17.78 21.40 10.04
CA ALA A 342 -16.87 21.97 9.05
C ALA A 342 -15.96 22.99 9.75
N GLY A 343 -14.73 22.56 10.09
CA GLY A 343 -13.86 23.32 11.00
C GLY A 343 -14.53 23.50 12.37
N GLU A 344 -14.61 24.75 12.85
CA GLU A 344 -15.22 25.09 14.14
C GLU A 344 -16.76 25.24 14.09
N THR A 345 -17.36 25.13 12.89
CA THR A 345 -18.80 25.37 12.69
C THR A 345 -19.56 24.05 12.55
N VAL A 346 -20.63 23.89 13.33
CA VAL A 346 -21.60 22.81 13.12
C VAL A 346 -22.60 23.24 12.06
N ILE A 347 -22.71 22.46 10.99
CA ILE A 347 -23.59 22.75 9.84
C ILE A 347 -24.83 21.85 9.79
N GLY A 348 -24.93 20.85 10.66
CA GLY A 348 -26.02 19.88 10.67
C GLY A 348 -25.76 18.69 11.60
N ALA A 349 -26.52 17.62 11.41
CA ALA A 349 -26.38 16.35 12.14
C ALA A 349 -26.54 15.15 11.20
N LEU A 350 -25.73 14.12 11.42
CA LEU A 350 -25.91 12.77 10.88
C LEU A 350 -26.62 11.94 11.95
N ASP A 351 -27.74 11.34 11.59
CA ASP A 351 -28.60 10.57 12.48
C ASP A 351 -28.66 9.13 11.99
N LEU A 352 -28.28 8.20 12.86
CA LEU A 352 -28.18 6.77 12.55
C LEU A 352 -29.04 5.98 13.55
N GLN A 353 -29.85 5.07 13.03
CA GLN A 353 -30.83 4.32 13.82
C GLN A 353 -30.69 2.82 13.58
N SER A 354 -30.84 2.03 14.64
CA SER A 354 -30.80 0.57 14.59
C SER A 354 -32.07 -0.04 15.17
N ALA A 355 -32.46 -1.19 14.61
CA ALA A 355 -33.54 -2.02 15.13
C ALA A 355 -33.08 -2.92 16.30
N GLN A 356 -31.81 -2.85 16.68
CA GLN A 356 -31.23 -3.56 17.82
C GLN A 356 -30.86 -2.55 18.92
N ALA A 357 -31.02 -2.92 20.19
CA ALA A 357 -30.47 -2.13 21.28
C ALA A 357 -28.95 -2.35 21.36
N ASP A 358 -28.21 -1.37 21.87
CA ASP A 358 -26.75 -1.42 22.04
C ASP A 358 -25.97 -1.68 20.73
N ALA A 359 -26.50 -1.20 19.60
CA ALA A 359 -25.89 -1.41 18.30
C ALA A 359 -24.68 -0.50 18.04
N PHE A 360 -24.58 0.63 18.75
CA PHE A 360 -23.51 1.62 18.56
C PHE A 360 -22.51 1.50 19.71
N ARG A 361 -21.48 0.67 19.50
CA ARG A 361 -20.44 0.42 20.51
C ARG A 361 -19.31 1.44 20.43
N ALA A 362 -18.57 1.58 21.52
CA ALA A 362 -17.45 2.52 21.65
C ALA A 362 -16.37 2.32 20.57
N GLU A 363 -16.20 1.11 20.06
CA GLU A 363 -15.23 0.79 19.01
C GLU A 363 -15.68 1.25 17.62
N THR A 364 -17.00 1.33 17.39
CA THR A 364 -17.58 1.72 16.09
C THR A 364 -17.90 3.21 15.99
N LEU A 365 -18.11 3.88 17.13
CA LEU A 365 -18.45 5.31 17.20
C LEU A 365 -17.45 6.22 16.44
N PRO A 366 -16.12 6.04 16.59
CA PRO A 366 -15.12 6.88 15.91
C PRO A 366 -15.20 6.79 14.38
N ALA A 367 -15.60 5.64 13.84
CA ALA A 367 -15.78 5.47 12.41
C ALA A 367 -16.97 6.32 11.90
N PHE A 368 -18.09 6.34 12.63
CA PHE A 368 -19.23 7.19 12.28
C PHE A 368 -18.92 8.68 12.42
N GLU A 369 -18.13 9.09 13.43
CA GLU A 369 -17.66 10.46 13.58
C GLU A 369 -16.74 10.89 12.43
N THR A 370 -15.89 9.99 11.97
CA THR A 370 -15.02 10.24 10.80
C THR A 370 -15.85 10.42 9.53
N LEU A 371 -16.85 9.56 9.31
CA LEU A 371 -17.78 9.68 8.18
C LEU A 371 -18.59 10.97 8.24
N ALA A 372 -19.07 11.36 9.42
CA ALA A 372 -19.75 12.63 9.64
C ALA A 372 -18.84 13.83 9.30
N GLY A 373 -17.56 13.79 9.67
CA GLY A 373 -16.57 14.80 9.30
C GLY A 373 -16.38 14.90 7.78
N GLN A 374 -16.27 13.77 7.08
CA GLN A 374 -16.13 13.75 5.62
C GLN A 374 -17.39 14.27 4.92
N ILE A 375 -18.58 13.88 5.39
CA ILE A 375 -19.85 14.41 4.90
C ILE A 375 -19.91 15.93 5.11
N ALA A 376 -19.52 16.43 6.28
CA ALA A 376 -19.54 17.86 6.55
C ALA A 376 -18.63 18.67 5.60
N VAL A 377 -17.42 18.16 5.32
CA VAL A 377 -16.50 18.77 4.34
C VAL A 377 -17.09 18.75 2.93
N ALA A 378 -17.69 17.63 2.51
CA ALA A 378 -18.32 17.53 1.20
C ALA A 378 -19.47 18.53 1.03
N ILE A 379 -20.32 18.69 2.05
CA ILE A 379 -21.41 19.68 2.06
C ILE A 379 -20.86 21.11 1.98
N GLN A 380 -19.81 21.42 2.74
CA GLN A 380 -19.20 22.74 2.73
C GLN A 380 -18.60 23.07 1.35
N ASN A 381 -17.92 22.10 0.72
CA ASN A 381 -17.35 22.28 -0.61
C ASN A 381 -18.43 22.46 -1.68
N ALA A 382 -19.51 21.69 -1.61
CA ALA A 382 -20.64 21.82 -2.53
C ALA A 382 -21.32 23.19 -2.41
N ARG A 383 -21.53 23.69 -1.19
CA ARG A 383 -22.08 25.03 -0.94
C ARG A 383 -21.16 26.13 -1.48
N LEU A 384 -19.85 26.05 -1.20
CA LEU A 384 -18.88 27.03 -1.70
C LEU A 384 -18.83 27.05 -3.24
N LEU A 385 -18.94 25.88 -3.86
CA LEU A 385 -19.00 25.78 -5.31
C LEU A 385 -20.27 26.43 -5.88
N GLU A 386 -21.42 26.18 -5.25
CA GLU A 386 -22.69 26.80 -5.64
C GLU A 386 -22.65 28.32 -5.48
N GLU A 387 -22.15 28.82 -4.34
CA GLU A 387 -21.96 30.26 -4.09
C GLU A 387 -21.02 30.89 -5.14
N ALA A 388 -19.90 30.23 -5.46
CA ALA A 388 -18.98 30.69 -6.48
C ALA A 388 -19.62 30.74 -7.88
N GLN A 389 -20.43 29.73 -8.22
CA GLN A 389 -21.17 29.70 -9.50
C GLN A 389 -22.24 30.80 -9.56
N GLN A 390 -22.97 31.04 -8.48
CA GLN A 390 -23.95 32.12 -8.38
C GLN A 390 -23.27 33.48 -8.50
N ALA A 391 -22.21 33.73 -7.74
CA ALA A 391 -21.43 34.97 -7.79
C ALA A 391 -20.86 35.23 -9.19
N ARG A 392 -20.36 34.18 -9.86
CA ARG A 392 -19.91 34.27 -11.26
C ARG A 392 -21.06 34.63 -12.20
N ALA A 393 -22.21 33.99 -12.09
CA ALA A 393 -23.37 34.28 -12.92
C ALA A 393 -23.88 35.71 -12.71
N GLU A 394 -23.86 36.21 -11.47
CA GLU A 394 -24.21 37.60 -11.14
C GLU A 394 -23.21 38.60 -11.75
N ALA A 395 -21.90 38.32 -11.64
CA ALA A 395 -20.86 39.13 -12.24
C ALA A 395 -20.99 39.18 -13.77
N GLU A 396 -21.24 38.04 -14.42
CA GLU A 396 -21.47 37.98 -15.87
C GLU A 396 -22.72 38.79 -16.28
N ARG A 397 -23.83 38.69 -15.52
CA ARG A 397 -25.04 39.50 -15.76
C ARG A 397 -24.77 40.98 -15.57
N ALA A 398 -24.03 41.36 -14.53
CA ALA A 398 -23.66 42.75 -14.27
C ALA A 398 -22.78 43.31 -15.40
N ALA A 399 -21.78 42.56 -15.85
CA ALA A 399 -20.93 42.92 -16.97
C ALA A 399 -21.74 43.15 -18.26
N ARG A 400 -22.66 42.23 -18.60
CA ARG A 400 -23.55 42.39 -19.78
C ARG A 400 -24.41 43.65 -19.69
N ARG A 401 -24.95 43.96 -18.50
CA ARG A 401 -25.74 45.19 -18.27
C ARG A 401 -24.90 46.45 -18.49
N LEU A 402 -23.65 46.47 -18.03
CA LEU A 402 -22.73 47.59 -18.24
C LEU A 402 -22.38 47.77 -19.71
N VAL A 403 -22.04 46.69 -20.42
CA VAL A 403 -21.77 46.73 -21.86
C VAL A 403 -22.98 47.29 -22.61
N ARG A 404 -24.18 46.78 -22.34
CA ARG A 404 -25.40 47.26 -22.96
C ARG A 404 -25.65 48.75 -22.69
N ARG A 405 -25.54 49.18 -21.43
CA ARG A 405 -25.74 50.59 -21.04
C ARG A 405 -24.74 51.50 -21.74
N ASN A 406 -23.44 51.18 -21.67
CA ASN A 406 -22.40 51.98 -22.29
C ASN A 406 -22.59 52.14 -23.81
N TRP A 407 -23.05 51.07 -24.46
CA TRP A 407 -23.39 51.11 -25.88
C TRP A 407 -24.64 51.94 -26.15
N GLN A 408 -25.68 51.84 -25.32
CA GLN A 408 -26.87 52.69 -25.43
C GLN A 408 -26.52 54.18 -25.26
N ASP A 409 -25.80 54.54 -24.20
CA ASP A 409 -25.39 55.92 -23.92
C ASP A 409 -24.54 56.49 -25.08
N TYR A 410 -23.64 55.68 -25.65
CA TYR A 410 -22.84 56.08 -26.81
C TYR A 410 -23.72 56.32 -28.04
N LEU A 411 -24.64 55.41 -28.34
CA LEU A 411 -25.54 55.51 -29.50
C LEU A 411 -26.50 56.71 -29.38
N ASP A 412 -27.03 56.98 -28.18
CA ASP A 412 -27.90 58.13 -27.91
C ASP A 412 -27.14 59.46 -28.09
N ALA A 413 -25.85 59.51 -27.71
CA ALA A 413 -25.03 60.71 -27.86
C ALA A 413 -24.70 61.06 -29.32
N LEU A 414 -24.87 60.14 -30.28
CA LEU A 414 -24.56 60.36 -31.70
C LEU A 414 -25.59 61.25 -32.45
N HIS A 415 -26.61 61.79 -31.77
CA HIS A 415 -27.55 62.84 -32.26
C HIS A 415 -28.30 62.56 -33.58
N LYS A 416 -28.19 61.36 -34.19
CA LYS A 416 -29.05 60.86 -35.28
C LYS A 416 -29.28 59.35 -35.14
N PRO A 417 -30.34 58.90 -34.47
CA PRO A 417 -30.56 57.48 -34.18
C PRO A 417 -31.10 56.64 -35.35
N GLU A 418 -31.47 57.26 -36.47
CA GLU A 418 -32.49 56.65 -37.32
C GLU A 418 -32.05 55.56 -38.30
N ASN A 419 -30.75 55.23 -38.47
CA ASN A 419 -30.30 53.94 -39.03
C ASN A 419 -28.77 53.86 -39.13
N LEU A 420 -28.11 53.17 -38.18
CA LEU A 420 -26.69 52.79 -38.29
C LEU A 420 -26.53 51.50 -39.10
N ALA A 421 -27.08 51.50 -40.31
CA ALA A 421 -26.89 50.44 -41.27
C ALA A 421 -26.00 50.97 -42.39
N PHE A 422 -24.94 50.24 -42.71
CA PHE A 422 -23.99 50.59 -43.75
C PHE A 422 -23.87 49.42 -44.71
N ALA A 423 -23.97 49.69 -46.01
CA ALA A 423 -23.69 48.73 -47.05
C ALA A 423 -22.36 49.07 -47.72
N PHE A 424 -21.59 48.03 -48.06
CA PHE A 424 -20.39 48.15 -48.86
C PHE A 424 -20.71 47.70 -50.28
N VAL A 425 -20.91 48.65 -51.20
CA VAL A 425 -21.31 48.43 -52.59
C VAL A 425 -20.35 49.18 -53.49
N GLU A 426 -19.88 48.54 -54.58
CA GLU A 426 -18.96 49.16 -55.56
C GLU A 426 -17.72 49.83 -54.94
N ASN A 427 -17.14 49.17 -53.92
CA ASN A 427 -15.96 49.64 -53.19
C ASN A 427 -16.16 50.96 -52.42
N GLN A 428 -17.40 51.33 -52.10
CA GLN A 428 -17.75 52.48 -51.27
C GLN A 428 -18.70 52.08 -50.13
N ILE A 429 -18.60 52.79 -49.00
CA ILE A 429 -19.51 52.61 -47.85
C ILE A 429 -20.65 53.61 -47.99
N GLN A 430 -21.89 53.13 -48.02
CA GLN A 430 -23.10 53.96 -48.12
C GLN A 430 -24.03 53.70 -46.92
N PRO A 431 -24.65 54.75 -46.33
CA PRO A 431 -25.65 54.57 -45.29
C PRO A 431 -26.94 54.00 -45.89
N LEU A 432 -27.55 53.07 -45.18
CA LEU A 432 -28.73 52.34 -45.60
C LEU A 432 -29.96 52.86 -44.84
N GLN A 433 -30.98 53.32 -45.55
CA GLN A 433 -32.18 53.96 -44.96
C GLN A 433 -33.31 52.97 -44.62
N GLU A 434 -33.29 51.76 -45.15
CA GLU A 434 -34.24 50.67 -44.83
C GLU A 434 -33.47 49.39 -44.50
N SER A 435 -34.02 48.53 -43.63
CA SER A 435 -33.40 47.23 -43.35
C SER A 435 -33.39 46.36 -44.61
N LEU A 436 -32.21 45.83 -44.98
CA LEU A 436 -32.11 44.87 -46.09
C LEU A 436 -33.04 43.67 -45.84
N PRO A 437 -33.90 43.28 -46.80
CA PRO A 437 -34.66 42.04 -46.68
C PRO A 437 -33.68 40.88 -46.59
N VAL A 438 -33.87 40.01 -45.59
CA VAL A 438 -33.13 38.74 -45.50
C VAL A 438 -33.57 37.89 -46.69
N SER A 439 -32.80 38.00 -47.77
CA SER A 439 -32.94 37.14 -48.93
C SER A 439 -32.42 35.76 -48.56
N ASP A 440 -32.91 34.72 -49.24
CA ASP A 440 -32.27 33.40 -49.22
C ASP A 440 -30.81 33.49 -49.65
N GLU A 441 -30.34 34.63 -50.18
CA GLU A 441 -28.98 34.86 -50.63
C GLU A 441 -27.97 35.41 -49.61
N THR A 442 -28.38 35.66 -48.37
CA THR A 442 -27.57 36.36 -47.38
C THR A 442 -27.04 35.43 -46.29
N LEU A 443 -25.75 35.52 -45.97
CA LEU A 443 -25.14 34.87 -44.81
C LEU A 443 -24.94 35.90 -43.70
N THR A 444 -25.43 35.61 -42.49
CA THR A 444 -25.41 36.55 -41.36
C THR A 444 -24.57 36.02 -40.21
N ALA A 445 -23.79 36.91 -39.57
CA ALA A 445 -23.12 36.64 -38.29
C ALA A 445 -23.41 37.76 -37.29
N PRO A 446 -23.73 37.44 -36.02
CA PRO A 446 -23.98 38.45 -35.01
C PRO A 446 -22.67 39.14 -34.60
N LEU A 447 -22.73 40.46 -34.43
CA LEU A 447 -21.67 41.25 -33.80
C LEU A 447 -21.88 41.18 -32.28
N GLU A 448 -21.13 40.32 -31.60
CA GLU A 448 -21.29 40.07 -30.16
C GLU A 448 -20.05 40.45 -29.36
N LEU A 449 -20.27 41.17 -28.26
CA LEU A 449 -19.24 41.47 -27.27
C LEU A 449 -19.66 40.89 -25.92
N SER A 450 -18.85 39.99 -25.37
CA SER A 450 -19.11 39.35 -24.06
C SER A 450 -20.51 38.70 -23.95
N GLY A 451 -21.01 38.13 -25.06
CA GLY A 451 -22.33 37.49 -25.14
C GLY A 451 -23.52 38.44 -25.20
N GLN A 452 -23.28 39.73 -25.48
CA GLN A 452 -24.29 40.73 -25.80
C GLN A 452 -24.23 41.03 -27.29
N SER A 453 -25.35 40.84 -28.00
CA SER A 453 -25.45 41.25 -29.42
C SER A 453 -25.53 42.77 -29.52
N LEU A 454 -24.60 43.34 -30.28
CA LEU A 454 -24.50 44.77 -30.60
C LEU A 454 -25.09 45.08 -31.97
N GLY A 455 -25.18 44.09 -32.86
CA GLY A 455 -25.68 44.23 -34.22
C GLY A 455 -25.47 42.96 -35.03
N GLN A 456 -25.56 43.07 -36.35
CA GLN A 456 -25.40 41.95 -37.28
C GLN A 456 -24.53 42.36 -38.47
N LEU A 457 -23.69 41.43 -38.93
CA LEU A 457 -22.94 41.52 -40.17
C LEU A 457 -23.57 40.57 -41.19
N SER A 458 -24.06 41.12 -42.28
CA SER A 458 -24.69 40.37 -43.37
C SER A 458 -23.84 40.48 -44.62
N VAL A 459 -23.60 39.35 -45.28
CA VAL A 459 -22.85 39.30 -46.54
C VAL A 459 -23.67 38.52 -47.56
N GLU A 460 -23.92 39.14 -48.71
CA GLU A 460 -24.58 38.51 -49.84
C GLU A 460 -23.56 37.68 -50.61
N LEU A 461 -23.85 36.39 -50.80
CA LEU A 461 -22.94 35.44 -51.44
C LEU A 461 -23.72 34.56 -52.42
N PRO A 462 -23.18 34.27 -53.62
CA PRO A 462 -23.78 33.29 -54.52
C PRO A 462 -23.95 31.92 -53.83
N PRO A 463 -24.99 31.13 -54.17
CA PRO A 463 -25.31 29.87 -53.47
C PRO A 463 -24.13 28.89 -53.39
N GLN A 464 -23.26 28.87 -54.40
CA GLN A 464 -22.09 27.97 -54.49
C GLN A 464 -20.97 28.31 -53.50
N SER A 465 -20.93 29.55 -52.98
CA SER A 465 -19.89 30.03 -52.07
C SER A 465 -20.26 29.91 -50.58
N ARG A 466 -21.48 29.45 -50.26
CA ARG A 466 -21.97 29.31 -48.88
C ARG A 466 -21.55 27.99 -48.26
N THR A 467 -20.26 27.90 -47.92
CA THR A 467 -19.70 26.74 -47.23
C THR A 467 -19.70 26.93 -45.71
N PRO A 468 -19.68 25.85 -44.90
CA PRO A 468 -19.50 25.95 -43.44
C PRO A 468 -18.22 26.69 -43.04
N GLN A 469 -17.16 26.58 -43.86
CA GLN A 469 -15.90 27.29 -43.67
C GLN A 469 -16.07 28.81 -43.84
N MET A 470 -16.86 29.23 -44.84
CA MET A 470 -17.19 30.65 -45.04
C MET A 470 -18.04 31.20 -43.89
N ALA A 471 -18.95 30.40 -43.33
CA ALA A 471 -19.72 30.79 -42.15
C ALA A 471 -18.83 30.99 -40.90
N GLU A 472 -17.84 30.13 -40.67
CA GLU A 472 -16.87 30.34 -39.58
C GLU A 472 -15.92 31.52 -39.83
N LEU A 473 -15.53 31.76 -41.08
CA LEU A 473 -14.79 32.95 -41.46
C LEU A 473 -15.60 34.22 -41.18
N LEU A 474 -16.89 34.24 -41.55
CA LEU A 474 -17.79 35.35 -41.29
C LEU A 474 -17.95 35.62 -39.78
N LYS A 475 -18.08 34.57 -38.96
CA LYS A 475 -18.10 34.72 -37.49
C LYS A 475 -16.79 35.29 -36.94
N THR A 476 -15.65 34.88 -37.51
CA THR A 476 -14.33 35.39 -37.11
C THR A 476 -14.19 36.87 -37.47
N ILE A 477 -14.61 37.25 -38.68
CA ILE A 477 -14.64 38.65 -39.13
C ILE A 477 -15.59 39.46 -38.24
N ALA A 478 -16.80 38.98 -37.98
CA ALA A 478 -17.76 39.62 -37.09
C ALA A 478 -17.15 39.89 -35.69
N ARG A 479 -16.39 38.94 -35.14
CA ARG A 479 -15.68 39.11 -33.87
C ARG A 479 -14.59 40.18 -33.95
N GLN A 480 -13.77 40.17 -35.01
CA GLN A 480 -12.70 41.15 -35.21
C GLN A 480 -13.24 42.56 -35.43
N VAL A 481 -14.32 42.69 -36.20
CA VAL A 481 -15.06 43.94 -36.41
C VAL A 481 -15.62 44.45 -35.08
N THR A 482 -16.26 43.58 -34.30
CA THR A 482 -16.81 43.94 -32.98
C THR A 482 -15.72 44.46 -32.03
N GLN A 483 -14.55 43.79 -31.98
CA GLN A 483 -13.41 44.24 -31.18
C GLN A 483 -12.89 45.61 -31.63
N ARG A 484 -12.81 45.84 -32.94
CA ARG A 484 -12.32 47.12 -33.48
C ARG A 484 -13.30 48.26 -33.22
N ILE A 485 -14.59 48.01 -33.40
CA ILE A 485 -15.67 48.94 -33.10
C ILE A 485 -15.65 49.33 -31.61
N GLU A 486 -15.51 48.36 -30.70
CA GLU A 486 -15.38 48.65 -29.26
C GLU A 486 -14.12 49.46 -28.94
N SER A 487 -12.98 49.14 -29.58
CA SER A 487 -11.74 49.90 -29.37
C SER A 487 -11.88 51.36 -29.79
N LEU A 488 -12.57 51.61 -30.91
CA LEU A 488 -12.84 52.96 -31.41
C LEU A 488 -13.81 53.70 -30.48
N ARG A 489 -14.90 53.04 -30.05
CA ARG A 489 -15.85 53.60 -29.07
C ARG A 489 -15.14 54.03 -27.79
N LEU A 490 -14.26 53.18 -27.25
CA LEU A 490 -13.49 53.46 -26.03
C LEU A 490 -12.53 54.65 -26.23
N LEU A 491 -11.84 54.72 -27.37
CA LEU A 491 -10.96 55.84 -27.70
C LEU A 491 -11.75 57.15 -27.77
N GLU A 492 -12.86 57.18 -28.50
CA GLU A 492 -13.71 58.37 -28.64
C GLU A 492 -14.30 58.80 -27.28
N SER A 493 -14.76 57.84 -26.48
CA SER A 493 -15.27 58.13 -25.13
C SER A 493 -14.17 58.75 -24.24
N ALA A 494 -12.94 58.23 -24.31
CA ALA A 494 -11.81 58.76 -23.54
C ALA A 494 -11.43 60.19 -23.98
N GLU A 495 -11.45 60.47 -25.28
CA GLU A 495 -11.20 61.81 -25.82
C GLU A 495 -12.27 62.80 -25.35
N ARG A 496 -13.56 62.42 -25.39
CA ARG A 496 -14.66 63.25 -24.88
C ARG A 496 -14.50 63.56 -23.39
N TYR A 497 -14.28 62.55 -22.56
CA TYR A 497 -14.07 62.77 -21.12
C TYR A 497 -12.84 63.65 -20.83
N ARG A 498 -11.77 63.52 -21.63
CA ARG A 498 -10.59 64.39 -21.49
C ARG A 498 -10.94 65.84 -21.83
N ALA A 499 -11.68 66.07 -22.91
CA ALA A 499 -12.11 67.42 -23.32
C ALA A 499 -13.01 68.06 -22.26
N GLU A 500 -14.00 67.33 -21.73
CA GLU A 500 -14.89 67.78 -20.65
C GLU A 500 -14.11 68.12 -19.37
N ALA A 501 -13.13 67.29 -19.00
CA ALA A 501 -12.29 67.53 -17.82
C ALA A 501 -11.40 68.79 -18.00
N GLU A 502 -10.83 68.98 -19.20
CA GLU A 502 -10.07 70.20 -19.52
C GLU A 502 -10.95 71.46 -19.46
N GLU A 503 -12.16 71.41 -19.99
CA GLU A 503 -13.11 72.52 -19.93
C GLU A 503 -13.55 72.82 -18.50
N ALA A 504 -13.86 71.80 -17.70
CA ALA A 504 -14.20 71.95 -16.29
C ALA A 504 -13.04 72.54 -15.49
N ALA A 505 -11.80 72.08 -15.72
CA ALA A 505 -10.62 72.65 -15.08
C ALA A 505 -10.39 74.11 -15.49
N ARG A 506 -10.57 74.46 -16.78
CA ARG A 506 -10.50 75.84 -17.26
C ARG A 506 -11.59 76.72 -16.67
N ARG A 507 -12.79 76.18 -16.43
CA ARG A 507 -13.91 76.88 -15.80
C ARG A 507 -13.63 77.14 -14.33
N LEU A 508 -13.28 76.12 -13.55
CA LEU A 508 -12.91 76.24 -12.14
C LEU A 508 -11.74 77.19 -11.92
N THR A 509 -10.73 77.13 -12.80
CA THR A 509 -9.60 78.06 -12.75
C THR A 509 -10.06 79.51 -12.96
N ARG A 510 -10.94 79.77 -13.93
CA ARG A 510 -11.51 81.11 -14.16
C ARG A 510 -12.37 81.58 -12.99
N GLU A 511 -13.24 80.73 -12.46
CA GLU A 511 -14.10 81.04 -11.31
C GLU A 511 -13.24 81.34 -10.05
N GLY A 512 -12.20 80.54 -9.79
CA GLY A 512 -11.27 80.76 -8.67
C GLY A 512 -10.46 82.06 -8.79
N TRP A 513 -10.01 82.43 -10.00
CA TRP A 513 -9.39 83.75 -10.22
C TRP A 513 -10.38 84.90 -10.02
N GLN A 514 -11.62 84.75 -10.45
CA GLN A 514 -12.66 85.77 -10.24
C GLN A 514 -13.01 85.96 -8.76
N GLU A 515 -13.05 84.89 -7.97
CA GLU A 515 -13.23 84.97 -6.51
C GLU A 515 -12.03 85.62 -5.82
N TYR A 516 -10.79 85.29 -6.21
CA TYR A 516 -9.59 85.94 -5.70
C TYR A 516 -9.61 87.46 -5.94
N PHE A 517 -9.96 87.89 -7.16
CA PHE A 517 -10.04 89.32 -7.47
C PHE A 517 -11.19 90.03 -6.74
N ARG A 518 -12.32 89.37 -6.50
CA ARG A 518 -13.41 89.94 -5.67
C ARG A 518 -13.01 90.11 -4.20
N ALA A 519 -12.28 89.14 -3.64
CA ALA A 519 -11.80 89.21 -2.26
C ALA A 519 -10.70 90.26 -2.02
N GLN A 520 -10.08 90.79 -3.09
CA GLN A 520 -9.08 91.86 -3.03
C GLN A 520 -9.67 93.27 -3.25
N SER A 521 -10.92 93.35 -3.72
CA SER A 521 -11.61 94.61 -4.01
C SER A 521 -12.58 95.08 -2.92
N ASP A 522 -12.81 94.24 -1.90
CA ASP A 522 -13.45 94.57 -0.61
C ASP A 522 -12.36 94.80 0.46
#